data_AF-A0AAU7MB09-F1
#
_entry.id   AF-A0AAU7MB09-F1
#
_cell.length_a   1.000
_cell.length_b   1.000
_cell.length_c   1.000
_cell.angle_alpha   90.00
_cell.angle_beta   90.00
_cell.angle_gamma   90.00
#
_symmetry.space_group_name_H-M   'P 1'
#
loop_
_entity.id
_entity.type
_entity.pdbx_description
1 polymer ?
#
loop_
_entity_poly.entity_id
_entity_poly.type
_entity_poly.pdbx_seq_one_letter_code
_entity_poly.pdbx_strand_id
1 'polypeptide(L)'
;MHPGTLHREGTVAELTRTLPAVIRFSLPAGAPALPLQAAVNADGKVVVETLGLQKDLYLLLRWAQDHAVELQGLEAGPTRLDDIFRAIST
;
A
#
# COMPACT_ATOMS: atom_id res chain seq x y z
N MET A 1 18.38 27.46 32.55
CA MET A 1 18.79 26.08 32.87
C MET A 1 17.70 25.15 32.33
N HIS A 2 18.02 24.32 31.34
CA HIS A 2 17.28 23.11 30.90
C HIS A 2 17.68 21.93 31.82
N PRO A 3 17.10 20.70 31.76
CA PRO A 3 16.18 20.13 30.75
C PRO A 3 14.97 19.38 31.33
N GLY A 4 13.93 19.16 30.53
CA GLY A 4 13.67 17.82 29.97
C GLY A 4 12.45 17.22 30.70
N THR A 5 11.47 16.58 30.09
CA THR A 5 11.41 15.89 28.81
C THR A 5 9.92 15.89 28.45
N LEU A 6 9.52 16.55 27.37
CA LEU A 6 8.18 16.35 26.80
C LEU A 6 8.22 14.97 26.12
N HIS A 7 7.86 13.93 26.85
CA HIS A 7 7.50 12.63 26.28
C HIS A 7 6.26 12.85 25.41
N ARG A 8 6.48 13.13 24.13
CA ARG A 8 5.44 13.08 23.11
C ARG A 8 5.14 11.60 22.86
N GLU A 9 4.29 11.03 23.71
CA GLU A 9 3.62 9.76 23.48
C GLU A 9 2.62 9.95 22.33
N GLY A 10 3.12 10.13 21.12
CA GLY A 10 2.31 9.92 19.92
C GLY A 10 2.03 8.43 19.86
N THR A 11 0.77 8.05 20.01
CA THR A 11 0.40 6.63 19.93
C THR A 11 0.82 6.06 18.57
N VAL A 12 1.10 4.75 18.46
CA VAL A 12 1.41 4.10 17.16
C VAL A 12 0.34 4.43 16.09
N ALA A 13 -0.90 4.68 16.53
CA ALA A 13 -2.01 5.15 15.71
C ALA A 13 -1.84 6.57 15.12
N GLU A 14 -1.03 7.44 15.73
CA GLU A 14 -0.69 8.77 15.19
C GLU A 14 0.48 8.72 14.20
N LEU A 15 1.43 7.80 14.37
CA LEU A 15 2.51 7.59 13.40
C LEU A 15 2.02 6.94 12.10
N THR A 16 0.98 6.09 12.18
CA THR A 16 0.34 5.50 10.99
C THR A 16 -0.56 6.47 10.23
N ARG A 17 -0.96 7.61 10.82
CA ARG A 17 -1.70 8.67 10.09
C ARG A 17 -0.86 9.37 9.03
N THR A 18 0.46 9.19 9.04
CA THR A 18 1.41 9.78 8.08
C THR A 18 1.93 8.81 7.03
N LEU A 19 1.73 7.50 7.22
CA LEU A 19 2.21 6.51 6.26
C LEU A 19 1.09 6.20 5.26
N PRO A 20 1.38 6.17 3.95
CA PRO A 20 0.37 5.76 2.97
C PRO A 20 -0.14 4.35 3.27
N ALA A 21 -1.38 4.07 2.88
CA ALA A 21 -1.87 2.71 2.76
C ALA A 21 -1.26 2.05 1.53
N VAL A 22 -1.26 0.72 1.51
CA VAL A 22 -0.70 -0.07 0.41
C VAL A 22 -1.75 -1.07 -0.07
N ILE A 23 -1.86 -1.18 -1.39
CA ILE A 23 -2.62 -2.22 -2.08
C ILE A 23 -1.62 -3.13 -2.81
N ARG A 24 -1.72 -4.44 -2.60
CA ARG A 24 -0.83 -5.45 -3.19
C ARG A 24 -1.66 -6.51 -3.89
N PHE A 25 -1.22 -6.94 -5.07
CA PHE A 25 -1.86 -8.00 -5.85
C PHE A 25 -0.91 -8.47 -6.96
N SER A 26 -1.26 -9.55 -7.63
CA SER A 26 -0.63 -9.99 -8.88
C SER A 26 -1.61 -9.88 -10.04
N LEU A 27 -1.08 -9.61 -11.23
CA LEU A 27 -1.84 -9.54 -12.48
C LEU A 27 -1.51 -10.73 -13.39
N PRO A 28 -2.49 -11.22 -14.18
CA PRO A 28 -2.21 -12.16 -15.24
C PRO A 28 -1.33 -11.51 -16.32
N ALA A 29 -0.56 -12.33 -17.04
CA ALA A 29 0.22 -11.86 -18.17
C ALA A 29 -0.69 -11.21 -19.23
N GLY A 30 -0.27 -10.05 -19.75
CA GLY A 30 -1.04 -9.31 -20.75
C GLY A 30 -2.22 -8.50 -20.18
N ALA A 31 -2.30 -8.33 -18.85
CA ALA A 31 -3.26 -7.41 -18.26
C ALA A 31 -3.11 -5.98 -18.84
N PRO A 32 -4.21 -5.24 -19.03
CA PRO A 32 -4.16 -3.84 -19.48
C PRO A 32 -3.39 -2.95 -18.50
N ALA A 33 -3.07 -1.73 -18.95
CA ALA A 33 -2.43 -0.74 -18.08
C ALA A 33 -3.35 -0.39 -16.89
N LEU A 34 -2.75 -0.28 -15.70
CA LEU A 34 -3.47 0.07 -14.47
C LEU A 34 -3.93 1.53 -14.48
N PRO A 35 -5.06 1.84 -13.81
CA PRO A 35 -5.57 3.21 -13.69
C PRO A 35 -4.84 4.02 -12.61
N LEU A 36 -3.87 3.42 -11.92
CA LEU A 36 -3.13 3.98 -10.79
C LEU A 36 -1.62 3.83 -11.03
N GLN A 37 -0.84 4.73 -10.44
CA GLN A 37 0.61 4.55 -10.39
C GLN A 37 0.93 3.37 -9.47
N ALA A 38 1.70 2.42 -9.98
CA ALA A 38 2.07 1.22 -9.26
C ALA A 38 3.53 0.87 -9.53
N ALA A 39 4.19 0.32 -8.51
CA ALA A 39 5.47 -0.34 -8.65
C ALA A 39 5.26 -1.84 -8.85
N VAL A 40 6.13 -2.49 -9.63
CA VAL A 40 6.18 -3.95 -9.73
C VAL A 40 7.46 -4.41 -9.06
N ASN A 41 7.36 -5.31 -8.09
CA ASN A 41 8.52 -5.86 -7.41
C ASN A 41 9.19 -6.98 -8.25
N ALA A 42 10.34 -7.48 -7.79
CA ALA A 42 11.09 -8.54 -8.48
C ALA A 42 10.30 -9.85 -8.66
N ASP A 43 9.32 -10.11 -7.78
CA ASP A 43 8.44 -11.30 -7.83
C ASP A 43 7.22 -11.10 -8.75
N GLY A 44 7.11 -9.97 -9.44
CA GLY A 44 5.98 -9.65 -10.32
C GLY A 44 4.70 -9.24 -9.57
N LYS A 45 4.78 -8.98 -8.26
CA LYS A 45 3.68 -8.38 -7.49
C LYS A 45 3.60 -6.88 -7.74
N VAL A 46 2.39 -6.41 -7.94
CA VAL A 46 2.05 -5.00 -8.07
C VAL A 46 1.81 -4.41 -6.69
N VAL A 47 2.37 -3.23 -6.45
CA VAL A 47 2.26 -2.47 -5.21
C VAL A 47 1.81 -1.05 -5.54
N VAL A 48 0.70 -0.61 -4.95
CA VAL A 48 0.17 0.74 -5.05
C VAL A 48 0.21 1.39 -3.68
N GLU A 49 0.96 2.48 -3.54
CA GLU A 49 0.95 3.32 -2.34
C GLU A 49 -0.09 4.43 -2.51
N THR A 50 -0.93 4.64 -1.49
CA THR A 50 -2.05 5.58 -1.57
C THR A 50 -2.34 6.25 -0.23
N LEU A 51 -2.74 7.52 -0.26
CA LEU A 51 -3.29 8.23 0.89
C LEU A 51 -4.82 8.09 1.01
N GLY A 52 -5.46 7.50 0.00
CA GLY A 52 -6.91 7.41 -0.15
C GLY A 52 -7.38 5.98 -0.43
N LEU A 53 -7.07 5.05 0.49
CA LEU A 53 -7.25 3.61 0.30
C LEU A 53 -8.61 3.22 -0.31
N GLN A 54 -9.71 3.74 0.23
CA GLN A 54 -11.05 3.37 -0.24
C GLN A 54 -11.31 3.80 -1.69
N LYS A 55 -10.90 5.03 -2.05
CA LYS A 55 -11.11 5.58 -3.38
C LYS A 55 -10.28 4.82 -4.41
N ASP A 56 -9.02 4.57 -4.11
CA ASP A 56 -8.10 3.95 -5.04
C ASP A 56 -8.38 2.45 -5.18
N LEU A 57 -8.73 1.77 -4.08
CA LEU A 57 -9.20 0.38 -4.14
C LEU A 57 -10.48 0.25 -4.96
N TYR A 58 -11.42 1.18 -4.81
CA TYR A 58 -12.63 1.19 -5.63
C TYR A 58 -12.32 1.37 -7.12
N LEU A 59 -11.44 2.32 -7.47
CA LEU A 59 -11.03 2.53 -8.87
C LEU A 59 -10.37 1.28 -9.46
N LEU A 60 -9.50 0.63 -8.67
CA LEU A 60 -8.80 -0.58 -9.07
C LEU A 60 -9.78 -1.75 -9.29
N LEU A 61 -10.71 -1.98 -8.35
CA LEU A 61 -11.72 -3.03 -8.47
C LEU A 61 -12.66 -2.79 -9.64
N ARG A 62 -13.03 -1.54 -9.91
CA ARG A 62 -13.86 -1.19 -11.06
C ARG A 62 -13.14 -1.47 -12.37
N TRP A 63 -11.87 -1.06 -12.49
CA TRP A 63 -11.04 -1.37 -13.65
C TRP A 63 -10.89 -2.87 -13.87
N ALA A 64 -10.66 -3.63 -12.79
CA ALA A 64 -10.51 -5.08 -12.84
C ALA A 64 -11.80 -5.74 -13.38
N GLN A 65 -12.96 -5.29 -12.89
CA GLN A 65 -14.25 -5.73 -13.38
C GLN A 65 -14.45 -5.39 -14.86
N ASP A 66 -14.14 -4.16 -15.29
CA ASP A 66 -14.34 -3.71 -16.68
C ASP A 66 -13.46 -4.44 -17.69
N HIS A 67 -12.29 -4.92 -17.27
CA HIS A 67 -11.35 -5.66 -18.11
C HIS A 67 -11.39 -7.17 -17.88
N ALA A 68 -12.32 -7.66 -17.03
CA ALA A 68 -12.41 -9.06 -16.61
C ALA A 68 -11.07 -9.63 -16.11
N VAL A 69 -10.32 -8.83 -15.34
CA VAL A 69 -9.04 -9.20 -14.74
C VAL A 69 -9.25 -9.55 -13.26
N GLU A 70 -8.71 -10.67 -12.83
CA GLU A 70 -8.68 -11.04 -11.41
C GLU A 70 -7.41 -10.51 -10.74
N LEU A 71 -7.58 -9.78 -9.63
CA LEU A 71 -6.49 -9.28 -8.80
C LEU A 71 -6.08 -10.37 -7.80
N GLN A 72 -5.15 -11.23 -8.20
CA GLN A 72 -4.77 -12.40 -7.41
C GLN A 72 -4.06 -11.99 -6.12
N GLY A 73 -4.46 -12.58 -4.99
CA GLY A 73 -3.86 -12.27 -3.68
C GLY A 73 -4.02 -10.81 -3.28
N LEU A 74 -5.17 -10.18 -3.61
CA LEU A 74 -5.45 -8.79 -3.28
C LEU A 74 -5.43 -8.56 -1.77
N GLU A 75 -4.53 -7.68 -1.34
CA GLU A 75 -4.40 -7.17 0.03
C GLU A 75 -4.46 -5.64 0.01
N ALA A 76 -5.20 -5.04 0.94
CA ALA A 76 -5.37 -3.60 1.02
C ALA A 76 -5.43 -3.16 2.48
N GLY A 77 -4.49 -2.31 2.92
CA GLY A 77 -4.41 -1.92 4.32
C GLY A 77 -3.39 -0.82 4.61
N PRO A 78 -3.32 -0.33 5.86
CA PRO A 78 -2.28 0.61 6.26
C PRO A 78 -0.89 0.00 6.07
N THR A 79 0.12 0.82 5.75
CA THR A 79 1.51 0.34 5.79
C THR A 79 1.80 -0.18 7.18
N ARG A 80 2.10 -1.48 7.29
CA ARG A 80 2.53 -2.06 8.55
C ARG A 80 4.03 -1.91 8.71
N LEU A 81 4.50 -1.70 9.93
CA LEU A 81 5.93 -1.60 10.22
C LEU A 81 6.67 -2.90 9.84
N ASP A 82 6.00 -4.05 10.01
CA ASP A 82 6.49 -5.37 9.59
C ASP A 82 6.67 -5.51 8.06
N ASP A 83 5.99 -4.70 7.25
CA ASP A 83 6.27 -4.58 5.80
C ASP A 83 7.53 -3.77 5.53
N ILE A 84 7.73 -2.67 6.26
CA ILE A 84 8.91 -1.80 6.14
C ILE A 84 10.17 -2.60 6.48
N PHE A 85 10.18 -3.35 7.58
CA PHE A 85 11.33 -4.17 7.98
C PHE A 85 11.69 -5.26 6.96
N ARG A 86 10.70 -5.80 6.24
CA ARG A 86 10.93 -6.81 5.21
C ARG A 86 11.60 -6.23 3.96
N ALA A 87 11.28 -4.99 3.60
CA ALA A 87 11.84 -4.33 2.41
C ALA A 87 13.33 -3.98 2.54
N ILE A 88 13.85 -3.81 3.76
CA ILE A 88 15.25 -3.41 4.04
C ILE A 88 16.19 -4.61 4.26
N SER A 89 15.67 -5.83 4.32
CA SER A 89 16.46 -7.04 4.56
C SER A 89 16.91 -7.74 3.27
N THR A 90 17.07 -6.97 2.18
CA THR A 90 17.54 -7.44 0.86
C THR A 90 18.83 -6.76 0.47
#